data_AF-A0A526YDM5-F1
#
_entry.id   AF-A0A526YDM5-F1
#
_cell.length_a   1.000
_cell.length_b   1.000
_cell.length_c   1.000
_cell.angle_alpha   90.00
_cell.angle_beta   90.00
_cell.angle_gamma   90.00
#
_symmetry.space_group_name_H-M   'P 1'
#
loop_
_entity.id
_entity.type
_entity.pdbx_description
1 polymer ?
#
loop_
_entity_poly.entity_id
_entity_poly.type
_entity_poly.pdbx_seq_one_letter_code
_entity_poly.pdbx_strand_id
1 'polypeptide(L)'
;SMLEFVKYEFEAPKFDVDECRQRDLTYAAPLKVTLRLIVFDIDEDTGAKSIKDIKEQDVYMGDMPLMTLNGTFIVNGTERVIVSQMHRSPGVFFDHDKGKSHSSGKLLFAARVIPYRGSWLDIEFDSKDVVHARIDRRRK
;
A
#
# COMPACT_ATOMS: atom_id res chain seq x y z
N SER A 1 -16.55 -1.31 -20.56
CA SER A 1 -15.23 -0.80 -20.97
C SER A 1 -14.15 -1.39 -20.07
N MET A 2 -12.88 -1.26 -20.45
CA MET A 2 -11.70 -1.66 -19.67
C MET A 2 -10.67 -0.53 -19.73
N LEU A 3 -10.02 -0.25 -18.61
CA LEU A 3 -8.95 0.74 -18.53
C LEU A 3 -7.63 0.01 -18.33
N GLU A 4 -6.68 0.24 -19.22
CA GLU A 4 -5.35 -0.36 -19.19
C GLU A 4 -4.30 0.70 -18.88
N PHE A 5 -3.34 0.33 -18.04
CA PHE A 5 -2.12 1.09 -17.84
C PHE A 5 -1.15 0.77 -18.99
N VAL A 6 -0.64 1.81 -19.65
CA VAL A 6 0.35 1.65 -20.73
C VAL A 6 1.75 1.96 -20.21
N LYS A 7 1.95 3.17 -19.70
CA LYS A 7 3.23 3.64 -19.15
C LYS A 7 3.01 4.81 -18.19
N TYR A 8 4.07 5.18 -17.48
CA TYR A 8 4.15 6.44 -16.76
C TYR A 8 5.45 7.17 -17.13
N GLU A 9 5.45 8.47 -16.94
CA GLU A 9 6.62 9.32 -17.08
C GLU A 9 6.57 10.45 -16.04
N PHE A 10 7.75 10.80 -15.53
CA PHE A 10 7.92 12.02 -14.75
C PHE A 10 8.39 13.12 -15.68
N GLU A 11 7.70 14.25 -15.68
CA GLU A 11 8.21 15.46 -16.32
C GLU A 11 9.35 16.06 -15.49
N ALA A 12 10.14 16.94 -16.11
CA ALA A 12 11.15 17.67 -15.37
C ALA A 12 10.50 18.52 -14.26
N PRO A 13 11.13 18.61 -13.07
CA PRO A 13 10.72 19.57 -12.05
C PRO A 13 10.67 20.99 -12.63
N LYS A 14 9.65 21.75 -12.23
CA LYS A 14 9.47 23.14 -12.70
C LYS A 14 10.58 24.07 -12.21
N PHE A 15 11.16 23.76 -11.06
CA PHE A 15 12.15 24.55 -10.34
C PHE A 15 13.22 23.61 -9.78
N ASP A 16 14.43 24.15 -9.58
CA ASP A 16 15.50 23.41 -8.92
C ASP A 16 15.36 23.45 -7.38
N VAL A 17 16.28 22.77 -6.70
CA VAL A 17 16.24 22.63 -5.23
C VAL A 17 16.43 23.98 -4.52
N ASP A 18 17.29 24.86 -5.04
CA ASP A 18 17.62 26.12 -4.38
C ASP A 18 16.51 27.16 -4.56
N GLU A 19 15.90 27.18 -5.74
CA GLU A 19 14.71 27.98 -6.01
C GLU A 19 13.53 27.53 -5.14
N CYS A 20 13.32 26.22 -4.98
CA CYS A 20 12.27 25.72 -4.10
C CYS A 20 12.47 26.15 -2.64
N ARG A 21 13.72 26.19 -2.14
CA ARG A 21 14.04 26.68 -0.79
C ARG A 21 13.74 28.16 -0.64
N GLN A 22 14.15 28.99 -1.60
CA GLN A 22 13.99 30.45 -1.52
C GLN A 22 12.54 30.92 -1.65
N ARG A 23 11.72 30.16 -2.38
CA ARG A 23 10.33 30.53 -2.72
C ARG A 23 9.27 29.78 -1.91
N ASP A 24 9.67 29.05 -0.88
CA ASP A 24 8.78 28.21 -0.06
C ASP A 24 7.98 27.18 -0.88
N LEU A 25 8.58 26.61 -1.93
CA LEU A 25 7.96 25.62 -2.82
C LEU A 25 8.40 24.19 -2.48
N THR A 26 7.68 23.21 -3.02
CA THR A 26 8.07 21.79 -2.94
C THR A 26 8.84 21.39 -4.19
N TYR A 27 10.01 20.75 -4.00
CA TYR A 27 10.79 20.20 -5.11
C TYR A 27 10.15 18.89 -5.58
N ALA A 28 9.40 18.95 -6.68
CA ALA A 28 8.60 17.85 -7.19
C ALA A 28 8.55 17.83 -8.72
N ALA A 29 8.32 16.64 -9.28
CA ALA A 29 8.09 16.41 -10.70
C ALA A 29 6.64 16.00 -10.97
N PRO A 30 5.98 16.56 -12.01
CA PRO A 30 4.67 16.10 -12.46
C PRO A 30 4.72 14.62 -12.88
N LEU A 31 3.84 13.79 -12.34
CA LEU A 31 3.64 12.41 -12.78
C LEU A 31 2.52 12.37 -13.83
N LYS A 32 2.86 11.96 -15.05
CA LYS A 32 1.89 11.65 -16.10
C LYS A 32 1.81 10.16 -16.31
N VAL A 33 0.59 9.66 -16.46
CA VAL A 33 0.30 8.24 -16.71
C VAL A 33 -0.50 8.14 -18.01
N THR A 34 0.03 7.37 -18.95
CA THR A 34 -0.68 7.04 -20.20
C THR A 34 -1.64 5.91 -19.93
N LEU A 35 -2.94 6.21 -20.06
CA LEU A 35 -4.02 5.25 -19.86
C LEU A 35 -4.73 4.99 -21.18
N ARG A 36 -5.11 3.73 -21.39
CA ARG A 36 -5.88 3.30 -22.55
C ARG A 36 -7.26 2.83 -22.13
N LEU A 37 -8.30 3.49 -22.62
CA LEU A 37 -9.69 3.09 -22.45
C LEU A 37 -10.16 2.30 -23.66
N ILE A 38 -10.48 1.02 -23.43
CA ILE A 38 -11.08 0.13 -24.43
C ILE A 38 -12.59 0.06 -24.17
N VAL A 39 -13.38 0.52 -25.13
CA VAL A 39 -14.84 0.40 -25.12
C VAL A 39 -15.22 -0.83 -25.93
N PHE A 40 -16.10 -1.66 -25.37
CA PHE A 40 -16.58 -2.86 -26.04
C PHE A 40 -18.02 -2.67 -26.47
N ASP A 41 -18.37 -3.27 -27.60
CA ASP A 41 -19.75 -3.50 -28.00
C ASP A 41 -20.12 -4.93 -27.58
N ILE A 42 -21.34 -5.09 -27.08
CA ILE A 42 -21.87 -6.40 -26.69
C ILE A 42 -23.10 -6.63 -27.56
N ASP A 43 -23.03 -7.66 -28.39
CA ASP A 43 -24.18 -8.13 -29.14
C ASP A 43 -25.18 -8.77 -28.17
N GLU A 44 -26.41 -8.27 -28.13
CA GLU A 44 -27.45 -8.72 -27.20
C GLU A 44 -27.97 -10.14 -27.51
N ASP A 45 -27.88 -10.58 -28.77
CA ASP A 45 -28.38 -11.88 -29.23
C ASP A 45 -27.32 -12.99 -29.06
N THR A 46 -26.04 -12.67 -29.33
CA THR A 46 -24.95 -13.67 -29.28
C THR A 46 -24.09 -13.57 -28.02
N GLY A 47 -24.20 -12.48 -27.25
CA GLY A 47 -23.32 -12.19 -26.12
C GLY A 47 -21.85 -11.96 -26.51
N ALA A 48 -21.56 -11.90 -27.82
CA ALA A 48 -20.21 -11.73 -28.33
C ALA A 48 -19.70 -10.31 -28.01
N LYS A 49 -18.47 -10.24 -27.51
CA LYS A 49 -17.81 -9.00 -27.11
C LYS A 49 -16.81 -8.57 -28.18
N SER A 50 -17.07 -7.46 -28.86
CA SER A 50 -16.17 -6.89 -29.86
C SER A 50 -15.62 -5.54 -29.37
N ILE A 51 -14.49 -5.11 -29.92
CA ILE A 51 -13.90 -3.82 -29.59
C ILE A 51 -14.61 -2.74 -30.41
N LYS A 52 -15.20 -1.76 -29.72
CA LYS A 52 -15.87 -0.61 -30.34
C LYS A 52 -14.92 0.54 -30.59
N ASP A 53 -14.12 0.88 -29.58
CA ASP A 53 -13.24 2.04 -29.62
C ASP A 53 -12.07 1.86 -28.65
N ILE A 54 -10.94 2.49 -28.98
CA ILE A 54 -9.74 2.54 -28.13
C ILE A 54 -9.27 3.99 -28.08
N LYS A 55 -9.23 4.56 -26.88
CA LYS A 55 -8.68 5.90 -26.64
C LYS A 55 -7.50 5.83 -25.71
N GLU A 56 -6.37 6.38 -26.12
CA GLU A 56 -5.17 6.50 -25.30
C GLU A 56 -4.93 7.97 -24.96
N GLN A 57 -4.68 8.26 -23.68
CA GLN A 57 -4.50 9.63 -23.21
C GLN A 57 -3.53 9.68 -22.02
N ASP A 58 -2.69 10.72 -22.01
CA ASP A 58 -1.86 11.07 -20.87
C ASP A 58 -2.68 11.83 -19.83
N VAL A 59 -2.71 11.29 -18.62
CA VAL A 59 -3.43 11.84 -17.48
C VAL A 59 -2.43 12.30 -16.43
N TYR A 60 -2.58 13.54 -15.97
CA TYR A 60 -1.81 14.06 -14.84
C TYR A 60 -2.32 13.43 -13.53
N MET A 61 -1.43 12.76 -12.80
CA MET A 61 -1.75 12.05 -11.57
C MET A 61 -1.37 12.82 -10.30
N GLY A 62 -0.59 13.89 -10.41
CA GLY A 62 -0.11 14.69 -9.29
C GLY A 62 1.38 14.99 -9.37
N ASP A 63 1.87 15.83 -8.47
CA ASP A 63 3.28 16.16 -8.34
C ASP A 63 3.94 15.23 -7.31
N MET A 64 5.02 14.55 -7.70
CA MET A 64 5.78 13.62 -6.85
C MET A 64 7.02 14.32 -6.28
N PRO A 65 7.15 14.46 -4.96
CA PRO A 65 8.36 15.02 -4.35
C PRO A 65 9.59 14.20 -4.72
N LEU A 66 10.62 14.88 -5.21
CA LEU A 66 11.87 14.23 -5.60
C LEU A 66 12.90 14.31 -4.50
N MET A 67 13.71 13.26 -4.41
CA MET A 67 14.83 13.19 -3.48
C MET A 67 16.00 14.03 -4.02
N THR A 68 16.63 14.81 -3.14
CA THR A 68 17.88 15.51 -3.46
C THR A 68 19.06 14.53 -3.47
N LEU A 69 20.24 14.98 -3.92
CA LEU A 69 21.46 14.17 -3.88
C LEU A 69 21.88 13.74 -2.46
N ASN A 70 21.37 14.42 -1.43
CA ASN A 70 21.69 14.16 -0.03
C ASN A 70 20.68 13.24 0.67
N GLY A 71 19.69 12.70 -0.05
CA GLY A 71 18.65 11.84 0.54
C GLY A 71 17.56 12.60 1.30
N THR A 72 17.42 13.90 1.06
CA THR A 72 16.41 14.78 1.67
C THR A 72 15.31 15.14 0.66
N PHE A 73 14.23 15.75 1.13
CA PHE A 73 13.13 16.26 0.32
C PHE A 73 12.85 17.72 0.68
N ILE A 74 12.60 18.58 -0.31
CA ILE A 74 12.16 19.97 -0.05
C ILE A 74 10.64 20.01 -0.10
N VAL A 75 10.01 20.34 1.03
CA VAL A 75 8.55 20.45 1.17
C VAL A 75 8.23 21.82 1.74
N ASN A 76 7.56 22.65 0.95
CA ASN A 76 7.25 24.05 1.26
C ASN A 76 8.48 24.82 1.75
N GLY A 77 9.55 24.83 0.95
CA GLY A 77 10.83 25.50 1.26
C GLY A 77 11.71 24.79 2.30
N THR A 78 11.13 23.89 3.10
CA THR A 78 11.82 23.26 4.22
C THR A 78 12.37 21.90 3.83
N GLU A 79 13.63 21.64 4.19
CA GLU A 79 14.26 20.33 4.01
C GLU A 79 13.77 19.33 5.05
N ARG A 80 13.34 18.16 4.57
CA ARG A 80 12.79 17.07 5.39
C ARG A 80 13.48 15.76 5.07
N VAL A 81 13.52 14.89 6.08
CA VAL A 81 14.04 13.52 5.96
C VAL A 81 12.95 12.55 6.36
N ILE A 82 12.78 11.49 5.57
CA ILE A 82 11.92 10.36 5.91
C ILE A 82 12.79 9.31 6.61
N VAL A 83 12.44 8.96 7.84
CA VAL A 83 13.13 7.92 8.61
C VAL A 83 12.54 6.55 8.32
N SER A 84 13.38 5.52 8.25
CA SER A 84 12.93 4.15 8.06
C SER A 84 12.16 3.65 9.28
N GLN A 85 11.00 3.04 9.05
CA GLN A 85 10.20 2.43 10.11
C GLN A 85 10.66 0.98 10.36
N MET A 86 10.82 0.59 11.63
CA MET A 86 10.97 -0.82 12.01
C MET A 86 9.60 -1.38 12.41
N HIS A 87 9.05 -2.27 11.57
CA HIS A 87 7.80 -2.96 11.84
C HIS A 87 7.95 -4.48 11.68
N ARG A 88 6.99 -5.25 12.20
CA ARG A 88 6.99 -6.71 12.03
C ARG A 88 6.77 -7.07 10.57
N SER A 89 7.50 -8.07 10.08
CA SER A 89 7.27 -8.62 8.75
C SER A 89 5.93 -9.35 8.68
N PRO A 90 5.28 -9.39 7.51
CA PRO A 90 4.19 -10.32 7.26
C PRO A 90 4.67 -11.77 7.46
N GLY A 91 3.78 -12.63 7.93
CA GLY A 91 4.09 -14.03 8.17
C GLY A 91 3.27 -14.64 9.29
N VAL A 92 3.62 -15.89 9.63
CA VAL A 92 3.02 -16.64 10.73
C VAL A 92 3.98 -16.63 11.90
N PHE A 93 3.51 -16.14 13.05
CA PHE A 93 4.26 -16.06 14.28
C PHE A 93 3.67 -17.01 15.31
N PHE A 94 4.50 -17.84 15.91
CA PHE A 94 4.14 -18.71 17.01
C PHE A 94 4.71 -18.13 18.30
N ASP A 95 3.88 -18.02 19.34
CA ASP A 95 4.28 -17.51 20.65
C ASP A 95 3.55 -18.30 21.75
N HIS A 96 3.99 -18.15 22.99
CA HIS A 96 3.31 -18.71 24.15
C HIS A 96 3.29 -17.73 25.32
N ASP A 97 2.28 -17.82 26.17
CA ASP A 97 2.05 -16.92 27.30
C ASP A 97 3.08 -17.05 28.45
N LYS A 98 4.07 -17.95 28.31
CA LYS A 98 5.04 -18.34 29.35
C LYS A 98 4.37 -18.84 30.64
N GLY A 99 3.17 -19.42 30.57
CA GLY A 99 2.43 -19.96 31.70
C GLY A 99 1.84 -18.89 32.62
N LYS A 100 1.74 -17.64 32.15
CA LYS A 100 1.26 -16.50 32.95
C LYS A 100 -0.26 -16.39 32.98
N SER A 101 -0.98 -16.96 32.01
CA SER A 101 -2.42 -16.75 31.87
C SER A 101 -3.27 -17.76 32.64
N HIS A 102 -2.73 -18.90 33.06
CA HIS A 102 -3.47 -19.91 33.83
C HIS A 102 -2.71 -20.33 35.09
N SER A 103 -3.42 -20.46 36.21
CA SER A 103 -2.83 -20.77 37.53
C SER A 103 -2.11 -22.13 37.59
N SER A 104 -2.40 -23.04 36.68
CA SER A 104 -1.68 -24.32 36.56
C SER A 104 -0.26 -24.18 36.00
N GLY A 105 0.14 -22.99 35.53
CA GLY A 105 1.43 -22.78 34.87
C GLY A 105 1.54 -23.42 33.48
N LYS A 106 0.44 -23.93 32.93
CA LYS A 106 0.41 -24.54 31.59
C LYS A 106 0.69 -23.48 30.54
N LEU A 107 1.59 -23.79 29.60
CA LEU A 107 1.88 -22.93 28.45
C LEU A 107 0.69 -22.91 27.50
N LEU A 108 0.17 -21.72 27.22
CA LEU A 108 -0.84 -21.52 26.18
C LEU A 108 -0.17 -20.98 24.93
N PHE A 109 -0.21 -21.78 23.86
CA PHE A 109 0.36 -21.42 22.57
C PHE A 109 -0.64 -20.60 21.75
N ALA A 110 -0.10 -19.70 20.94
CA ALA A 110 -0.84 -18.92 19.97
C ALA A 110 -0.08 -18.86 18.65
N ALA A 111 -0.83 -18.86 17.55
CA ALA A 111 -0.33 -18.57 16.21
C ALA A 111 -1.02 -17.30 15.70
N ARG A 112 -0.25 -16.36 15.16
CA ARG A 112 -0.75 -15.13 14.55
C ARG A 112 -0.32 -15.04 13.10
N VAL A 113 -1.28 -14.90 12.21
CA VAL A 113 -1.05 -14.60 10.80
C VAL A 113 -1.14 -13.10 10.59
N ILE A 114 -0.01 -12.47 10.26
CA ILE A 114 0.09 -11.04 9.94
C ILE A 114 0.17 -10.92 8.41
N PRO A 115 -0.87 -10.44 7.72
CA PRO A 115 -0.78 -10.19 6.28
C PRO A 115 -0.02 -8.89 6.00
N TYR A 116 0.44 -8.73 4.75
CA TYR A 116 1.00 -7.45 4.31
C TYR A 116 -0.07 -6.34 4.25
N ARG A 117 -1.28 -6.70 3.81
CA ARG A 117 -2.48 -5.86 3.85
C ARG A 117 -3.69 -6.74 4.18
N GLY A 118 -4.60 -6.23 5.00
CA GLY A 118 -5.85 -6.91 5.37
C GLY A 118 -5.92 -7.32 6.83
N SER A 119 -6.90 -8.17 7.13
CA SER A 119 -7.26 -8.57 8.48
C SER A 119 -6.27 -9.56 9.11
N TRP A 120 -6.06 -9.44 10.42
CA TRP A 120 -5.20 -10.34 11.18
C TRP A 120 -6.00 -11.56 11.63
N LEU A 121 -5.41 -12.75 11.51
CA LEU A 121 -5.97 -13.98 12.04
C LEU A 121 -5.15 -14.43 13.25
N ASP A 122 -5.81 -14.51 14.40
CA ASP A 122 -5.26 -15.00 15.65
C ASP A 122 -5.85 -16.39 15.95
N ILE A 123 -5.00 -17.36 16.26
CA ILE A 123 -5.37 -18.71 16.70
C ILE A 123 -4.72 -18.94 18.06
N GLU A 124 -5.49 -19.37 19.04
CA GLU A 124 -5.01 -19.53 20.41
C GLU A 124 -5.63 -20.73 21.10
N PHE A 125 -4.84 -21.38 21.97
CA PHE A 125 -5.31 -22.44 22.85
C PHE A 125 -5.79 -21.86 24.17
N ASP A 126 -6.87 -22.42 24.73
CA ASP A 126 -7.25 -22.19 26.13
C ASP A 126 -6.71 -23.30 27.07
N SER A 127 -6.94 -23.15 28.38
CA SER A 127 -6.45 -24.11 29.36
C SER A 127 -7.09 -25.50 29.25
N LYS A 128 -8.23 -25.62 28.57
CA LYS A 128 -8.98 -26.86 28.31
C LYS A 128 -8.62 -27.49 26.97
N ASP A 129 -7.53 -27.04 26.32
CA ASP A 129 -7.08 -27.51 25.01
C ASP A 129 -8.09 -27.24 23.87
N VAL A 130 -8.96 -26.25 24.03
CA VAL A 130 -9.86 -25.79 22.97
C VAL A 130 -9.17 -24.71 22.14
N VAL A 131 -9.21 -24.86 20.83
CA VAL A 131 -8.68 -23.89 19.87
C VAL A 131 -9.73 -22.83 19.58
N HIS A 132 -9.35 -21.56 19.72
CA HIS A 132 -10.17 -20.41 19.37
C HIS A 132 -9.51 -19.65 18.22
N ALA A 133 -10.31 -19.19 17.27
CA ALA A 133 -9.86 -18.32 16.17
C ALA A 133 -10.54 -16.95 16.27
N ARG A 134 -9.78 -15.89 15.98
CA ARG A 134 -10.28 -14.51 16.01
C ARG A 134 -9.77 -13.73 14.81
N ILE A 135 -10.60 -12.85 14.28
CA ILE A 135 -10.24 -11.93 13.21
C ILE A 135 -10.19 -10.52 13.78
N ASP A 136 -9.13 -9.77 13.50
CA ASP A 136 -8.94 -8.36 13.90
C ASP A 136 -9.11 -8.11 15.40
N ARG A 137 -8.68 -9.08 16.22
CA ARG A 137 -8.81 -9.04 17.70
C ARG A 137 -10.25 -8.83 18.19
N ARG A 138 -11.27 -9.10 17.37
CA ARG A 138 -12.69 -9.07 17.78
C ARG A 138 -12.96 -10.19 18.80
N ARG A 139 -13.99 -10.01 19.63
CA ARG A 139 -14.29 -10.87 20.78
C ARG A 139 -14.51 -12.34 20.36
N LYS A 140 -14.07 -13.25 21.25
CA LYS A 140 -14.43 -14.66 21.27
C LYS A 140 -15.94 -14.85 21.24
#